data_AF-A0A8H7FGT7-F1
#
_entry.id   AF-A0A8H7FGT7-F1
#
_cell.length_a   1.000
_cell.length_b   1.000
_cell.length_c   1.000
_cell.angle_alpha   90.00
_cell.angle_beta   90.00
_cell.angle_gamma   90.00
#
_symmetry.space_group_name_H-M   'P 1'
#
loop_
_entity.id
_entity.type
_entity.pdbx_description
1 polymer ?
#
loop_
_entity_poly.entity_id
_entity_poly.type
_entity_poly.pdbx_seq_one_letter_code
_entity_poly.pdbx_strand_id
1 'polypeptide(L)'
;MTAEKFIDHHIQGFPITTISVLSPYTGLILAVVLCVLFLVRFYVLELFLLERLYGIKYTCLNEIDRRGFVNHHIAGATKIIILITAVYPFLSVAFGHSGFHDPFVKGSIVTMGDILVICSQMLVGMFIFELTYRVKISPVSVVHHLGSILVAQAAITISIEEQRDSSIEFVLCTVWGAFDMVCEFLPHVAIILYRVYPDSHHFLASLFRTACLTTFIGTVSETIVTMYLFGQLWHRWELSFKIATPILHIAFSAAQFHGTRIFYAMWKKQERLIREAADLEKGQDKVISSAHDSEESERGVGSMEEVHA
;
A
#
# COMPACT_ATOMS: atom_id res chain seq x y z
N MET A 1 7.05 -16.16 -31.92
CA MET A 1 7.49 -16.53 -30.57
C MET A 1 6.43 -15.99 -29.61
N THR A 2 5.85 -16.81 -28.73
CA THR A 2 4.83 -16.35 -27.77
C THR A 2 5.50 -15.49 -26.68
N ALA A 3 4.76 -14.55 -26.07
CA ALA A 3 5.29 -13.67 -25.03
C ALA A 3 5.89 -14.45 -23.84
N GLU A 4 5.31 -15.61 -23.51
CA GLU A 4 5.82 -16.56 -22.51
C GLU A 4 7.24 -17.05 -22.85
N LYS A 5 7.45 -17.60 -24.05
CA LYS A 5 8.78 -18.06 -24.50
C LYS A 5 9.83 -16.95 -24.58
N PHE A 6 9.39 -15.69 -24.73
CA PHE A 6 10.28 -14.54 -24.76
C PHE A 6 10.77 -14.16 -23.36
N ILE A 7 9.84 -14.03 -22.40
CA ILE A 7 10.17 -13.72 -21.00
C ILE A 7 11.10 -14.79 -20.42
N ASP A 8 10.82 -16.07 -20.73
CA ASP A 8 11.64 -17.20 -20.31
C ASP A 8 13.10 -17.04 -20.76
N HIS A 9 13.33 -16.67 -22.02
CA HIS A 9 14.69 -16.56 -22.57
C HIS A 9 15.44 -15.31 -22.05
N HIS A 10 14.74 -14.19 -21.83
CA HIS A 10 15.36 -12.97 -21.31
C HIS A 10 15.86 -13.14 -19.88
N ILE A 11 15.00 -13.64 -18.99
CA ILE A 11 15.32 -13.76 -17.57
C ILE A 11 16.35 -14.87 -17.31
N GLN A 12 16.26 -16.00 -18.00
CA GLN A 12 17.25 -17.08 -17.86
C GLN A 12 18.64 -16.66 -18.33
N GLY A 13 18.73 -15.77 -19.34
CA GLY A 13 19.98 -15.22 -19.87
C GLY A 13 20.45 -13.91 -19.25
N PHE A 14 19.75 -13.37 -18.24
CA PHE A 14 20.06 -12.05 -17.70
C PHE A 14 21.49 -11.99 -17.13
N PRO A 15 22.31 -10.99 -17.52
CA PRO A 15 23.73 -10.98 -17.19
C PRO A 15 23.97 -10.72 -15.71
N ILE A 16 25.08 -11.25 -15.19
CA ILE A 16 25.56 -10.96 -13.84
C ILE A 16 26.40 -9.69 -13.94
N THR A 17 25.85 -8.58 -13.46
CA THR A 17 26.48 -7.26 -13.45
C THR A 17 26.13 -6.50 -12.18
N THR A 18 26.90 -5.47 -11.87
CA THR A 18 26.45 -4.45 -10.91
C THR A 18 25.15 -3.82 -11.39
N ILE A 19 24.28 -3.40 -10.47
CA ILE A 19 23.01 -2.74 -10.83
C ILE A 19 23.28 -1.32 -11.34
N SER A 20 24.15 -0.58 -10.69
CA SER A 20 24.35 0.85 -10.97
C SER A 20 25.68 1.31 -10.40
N VAL A 21 26.27 2.32 -11.04
CA VAL A 21 27.44 3.04 -10.52
C VAL A 21 27.12 3.82 -9.23
N LEU A 22 25.83 4.03 -8.94
CA LEU A 22 25.35 4.68 -7.72
C LEU A 22 25.22 3.72 -6.54
N SER A 23 25.29 2.40 -6.74
CA SER A 23 25.12 1.41 -5.68
C SER A 23 26.02 1.64 -4.46
N PRO A 24 27.32 2.01 -4.59
CA PRO A 24 28.16 2.33 -3.43
C PRO A 24 27.73 3.58 -2.64
N TYR A 25 26.87 4.43 -3.21
CA TYR A 25 26.40 5.69 -2.62
C TYR A 25 24.98 5.59 -2.05
N THR A 26 24.40 4.39 -1.94
CA THR A 26 23.04 4.19 -1.41
C THR A 26 22.81 4.81 -0.05
N GLY A 27 23.79 4.77 0.86
CA GLY A 27 23.68 5.43 2.16
C GLY A 27 23.50 6.94 2.06
N LEU A 28 24.20 7.58 1.12
CA LEU A 28 24.03 9.01 0.84
C LEU A 28 22.67 9.31 0.19
N ILE A 29 22.26 8.49 -0.79
CA ILE A 29 20.95 8.62 -1.45
C ILE A 29 19.83 8.49 -0.41
N LEU A 30 19.91 7.50 0.48
CA LEU A 30 18.95 7.29 1.55
C LEU A 30 18.90 8.48 2.51
N ALA A 31 20.05 9.03 2.89
CA ALA A 31 20.10 10.23 3.73
C ALA A 31 19.41 11.42 3.05
N VAL A 32 19.66 11.64 1.76
CA VAL A 32 18.99 12.68 0.96
C VAL A 32 17.48 12.45 0.92
N VAL A 33 17.02 11.22 0.68
CA VAL A 33 15.59 10.86 0.70
C VAL A 33 14.98 11.21 2.06
N LEU A 34 15.59 10.82 3.17
CA LEU A 34 15.08 11.10 4.52
C LEU A 34 15.01 12.61 4.80
N CYS A 35 16.01 13.38 4.36
CA CYS A 35 15.97 14.84 4.44
C CYS A 35 14.80 15.43 3.64
N VAL A 36 14.57 14.96 2.40
CA VAL A 36 13.45 15.41 1.58
C VAL A 36 12.11 15.05 2.23
N LEU A 37 11.95 13.83 2.72
CA LEU A 37 10.73 13.41 3.42
C LEU A 37 10.47 14.27 4.66
N PHE A 38 11.50 14.60 5.43
CA PHE A 38 11.38 15.51 6.57
C PHE A 38 10.94 16.93 6.15
N LEU A 39 11.57 17.50 5.12
CA LEU A 39 11.24 18.85 4.64
C LEU A 39 9.82 18.91 4.09
N VAL A 40 9.41 17.91 3.30
CA VAL A 40 8.05 17.81 2.76
C VAL A 40 7.04 17.63 3.89
N ARG A 41 7.30 16.73 4.85
CA ARG A 41 6.43 16.55 6.01
C ARG A 41 6.21 17.87 6.75
N PHE A 42 7.30 18.51 7.15
CA PHE A 42 7.24 19.63 8.08
C PHE A 42 6.77 20.91 7.40
N TYR A 43 7.44 21.33 6.33
CA TYR A 43 7.19 22.64 5.71
C TYR A 43 6.05 22.61 4.69
N VAL A 44 5.81 21.49 4.01
CA VAL A 44 4.80 21.41 2.96
C VAL A 44 3.49 20.84 3.49
N LEU A 45 3.52 19.68 4.15
CA LEU A 45 2.29 18.99 4.56
C LEU A 45 1.68 19.56 5.85
N GLU A 46 2.42 19.50 6.96
CA GLU A 46 1.92 19.90 8.28
C GLU A 46 1.66 21.40 8.37
N LEU A 47 2.60 22.24 7.91
CA LEU A 47 2.50 23.70 8.04
C LEU A 47 1.63 24.39 6.97
N PHE A 48 1.30 23.71 5.87
CA PHE A 48 0.64 24.39 4.74
C PHE A 48 -0.47 23.58 4.08
N LEU A 49 -0.15 22.45 3.46
CA LEU A 49 -1.05 21.79 2.52
C LEU A 49 -2.21 21.08 3.21
N LEU A 50 -1.98 20.35 4.30
CA LEU A 50 -3.04 19.54 4.92
C LEU A 50 -4.06 20.38 5.67
N GLU A 51 -3.61 21.44 6.35
CA GLU A 51 -4.52 22.41 6.97
C GLU A 51 -5.37 23.11 5.92
N ARG A 52 -4.78 23.51 4.79
CA ARG A 52 -5.50 24.18 3.70
C ARG A 52 -6.47 23.26 2.95
N LEU A 53 -6.10 22.00 2.73
CA LEU A 53 -6.89 21.06 1.93
C LEU A 53 -8.03 20.42 2.72
N TYR A 54 -7.79 20.10 4.00
CA TYR A 54 -8.76 19.36 4.84
C TYR A 54 -9.38 20.21 5.96
N GLY A 55 -8.78 21.35 6.31
CA GLY A 55 -9.29 22.27 7.33
C GLY A 55 -9.58 21.58 8.66
N ILE A 56 -10.80 21.77 9.16
CA ILE A 56 -11.29 21.25 10.44
C ILE A 56 -11.16 19.72 10.54
N LYS A 57 -11.32 19.00 9.42
CA LYS A 57 -11.19 17.52 9.41
C LYS A 57 -9.79 17.06 9.78
N TYR A 58 -8.77 17.89 9.52
CA TYR A 58 -7.40 17.61 9.90
C TYR A 58 -7.06 18.21 11.28
N THR A 59 -7.44 19.45 11.56
CA THR A 59 -7.06 20.15 12.80
C THR A 59 -7.74 19.58 14.05
N CYS A 60 -8.91 18.95 13.92
CA CYS A 60 -9.60 18.28 15.03
C CYS A 60 -9.12 16.84 15.30
N LEU A 61 -8.20 16.29 14.50
CA LEU A 61 -7.64 14.97 14.79
C LEU A 61 -6.77 15.02 16.04
N ASN A 62 -6.87 13.99 16.88
CA ASN A 62 -5.91 13.79 17.96
C ASN A 62 -4.50 13.55 17.39
N GLU A 63 -3.46 13.74 18.21
CA GLU A 63 -2.07 13.67 17.73
C GLU A 63 -1.69 12.32 17.09
N ILE A 64 -2.25 11.21 17.60
CA ILE A 64 -1.98 9.87 17.07
C ILE A 64 -2.55 9.74 15.66
N ASP A 65 -3.80 10.13 15.47
CA ASP A 65 -4.48 10.08 14.17
C ASP A 65 -3.94 11.12 13.20
N ARG A 66 -3.56 12.30 13.69
CA ARG A 66 -2.96 13.36 12.88
C ARG A 66 -1.63 12.92 12.28
N ARG A 67 -0.72 12.35 13.08
CA ARG A 67 0.54 11.78 12.57
C ARG A 67 0.29 10.61 11.63
N GLY A 68 -0.66 9.73 11.95
CA GLY A 68 -1.09 8.68 11.03
C GLY A 68 -1.55 9.24 9.67
N PHE A 69 -2.36 10.30 9.69
CA PHE A 69 -2.89 10.96 8.49
C PHE A 69 -1.80 11.57 7.63
N VAL A 70 -0.86 12.31 8.23
CA VAL A 70 0.33 12.87 7.54
C VAL A 70 1.16 11.73 6.92
N ASN A 71 1.39 10.66 7.69
CA ASN A 71 2.16 9.51 7.21
C ASN A 71 1.53 8.85 5.97
N HIS A 72 0.20 8.65 5.95
CA HIS A 72 -0.45 8.07 4.76
C HIS A 72 -0.31 8.95 3.52
N HIS A 73 -0.26 10.29 3.66
CA HIS A 73 0.00 11.18 2.54
C HIS A 73 1.44 11.06 2.04
N ILE A 74 2.42 11.04 2.95
CA ILE A 74 3.83 10.88 2.59
C ILE A 74 4.04 9.54 1.90
N ALA A 75 3.53 8.46 2.49
CA ALA A 75 3.64 7.12 1.92
C ALA A 75 2.96 7.05 0.55
N GLY A 76 1.70 7.49 0.44
CA GLY A 76 0.96 7.50 -0.82
C GLY A 76 1.64 8.33 -1.91
N ALA A 77 2.10 9.55 -1.59
CA ALA A 77 2.79 10.41 -2.53
C ALA A 77 4.13 9.82 -2.99
N THR A 78 4.91 9.25 -2.06
CA THR A 78 6.18 8.59 -2.40
C THR A 78 5.96 7.39 -3.32
N LYS A 79 4.95 6.55 -3.01
CA LYS A 79 4.54 5.43 -3.87
C LYS A 79 4.15 5.89 -5.28
N ILE A 80 3.40 6.99 -5.42
CA ILE A 80 3.04 7.57 -6.74
C ILE A 80 4.29 7.99 -7.51
N ILE A 81 5.22 8.70 -6.87
CA ILE A 81 6.45 9.17 -7.54
C ILE A 81 7.29 7.97 -7.98
N ILE A 82 7.44 6.96 -7.12
CA ILE A 82 8.15 5.72 -7.47
C ILE A 82 7.45 5.02 -8.65
N LEU A 83 6.12 4.88 -8.62
CA LEU A 83 5.40 4.21 -9.71
C LEU A 83 5.61 4.92 -11.06
N ILE A 84 5.51 6.25 -11.08
CA ILE A 84 5.70 7.04 -12.31
C ILE A 84 7.13 6.90 -12.85
N THR A 85 8.12 6.95 -11.96
CA THR A 85 9.55 6.96 -12.36
C THR A 85 10.09 5.57 -12.65
N ALA A 86 9.65 4.56 -11.90
CA ALA A 86 10.17 3.19 -11.96
C ALA A 86 9.42 2.30 -12.97
N VAL A 87 8.19 2.62 -13.38
CA VAL A 87 7.39 1.70 -14.23
C VAL A 87 8.11 1.35 -15.53
N TYR A 88 8.69 2.32 -16.21
CA TYR A 88 9.41 2.07 -17.45
C TYR A 88 10.68 1.23 -17.26
N PRO A 89 11.64 1.61 -16.38
CA PRO A 89 12.88 0.84 -16.20
C PRO A 89 12.58 -0.54 -15.62
N PHE A 90 11.60 -0.66 -14.71
CA PHE A 90 11.15 -1.95 -14.19
C PHE A 90 10.66 -2.87 -15.31
N LEU A 91 9.70 -2.43 -16.12
CA LEU A 91 9.16 -3.26 -17.19
C LEU A 91 10.23 -3.61 -18.23
N SER A 92 11.08 -2.66 -18.59
CA SER A 92 12.13 -2.87 -19.61
C SER A 92 13.21 -3.85 -19.15
N VAL A 93 13.58 -3.82 -17.87
CA VAL A 93 14.60 -4.69 -17.30
C VAL A 93 14.04 -6.07 -16.93
N ALA A 94 12.90 -6.11 -16.23
CA ALA A 94 12.35 -7.37 -15.72
C ALA A 94 11.69 -8.21 -16.82
N PHE A 95 11.03 -7.59 -17.79
CA PHE A 95 10.22 -8.30 -18.81
C PHE A 95 10.55 -7.90 -20.25
N GLY A 96 11.45 -6.94 -20.45
CA GLY A 96 11.79 -6.37 -21.76
C GLY A 96 13.08 -6.95 -22.33
N HIS A 97 13.84 -6.08 -23.00
CA HIS A 97 15.13 -6.43 -23.63
C HIS A 97 16.29 -5.65 -23.01
N SER A 98 16.05 -4.86 -21.96
CA SER A 98 17.04 -3.96 -21.41
C SER A 98 17.81 -4.58 -20.26
N GLY A 99 19.08 -4.21 -20.13
CA GLY A 99 19.88 -4.42 -18.94
C GLY A 99 19.87 -3.21 -18.01
N PHE A 100 20.50 -3.33 -16.86
CA PHE A 100 20.58 -2.22 -15.90
C PHE A 100 21.37 -1.01 -16.42
N HIS A 101 22.39 -1.24 -17.24
CA HIS A 101 23.27 -0.18 -17.75
C HIS A 101 22.75 0.49 -19.03
N ASP A 102 21.58 0.09 -19.55
CA ASP A 102 21.00 0.74 -20.70
C ASP A 102 20.51 2.16 -20.34
N PRO A 103 20.60 3.14 -21.28
CA PRO A 103 20.13 4.49 -21.05
C PRO A 103 18.63 4.55 -20.72
N PHE A 104 18.26 5.28 -19.66
CA PHE A 104 16.86 5.50 -19.26
C PHE A 104 16.04 6.22 -20.34
N VAL A 105 16.68 7.09 -21.12
CA VAL A 105 16.13 7.65 -22.35
C VAL A 105 17.25 7.64 -23.37
N LYS A 106 16.93 7.51 -24.67
CA LYS A 106 17.92 7.52 -25.75
C LYS A 106 18.85 8.72 -25.63
N GLY A 107 20.16 8.46 -25.51
CA GLY A 107 21.21 9.48 -25.37
C GLY A 107 21.43 9.99 -23.95
N SER A 108 20.69 9.50 -22.95
CA SER A 108 20.91 9.81 -21.54
C SER A 108 22.14 9.11 -20.98
N ILE A 109 22.87 9.78 -20.09
CA ILE A 109 23.90 9.16 -19.25
C ILE A 109 23.31 8.40 -18.06
N VAL A 110 22.08 8.74 -17.67
CA VAL A 110 21.34 8.06 -16.59
C VAL A 110 20.83 6.73 -17.12
N THR A 111 21.09 5.66 -16.38
CA THR A 111 20.75 4.28 -16.74
C THR A 111 19.48 3.80 -16.06
N MET A 112 18.91 2.69 -16.53
CA MET A 112 17.74 2.06 -15.89
C MET A 112 18.03 1.70 -14.43
N GLY A 113 19.23 1.15 -14.17
CA GLY A 113 19.68 0.77 -12.84
C GLY A 113 19.79 1.94 -11.88
N ASP A 114 20.26 3.11 -12.35
CA ASP A 114 20.34 4.32 -11.52
C ASP A 114 18.96 4.72 -10.98
N ILE A 115 17.95 4.72 -11.86
CA ILE A 115 16.57 5.05 -11.48
C ILE A 115 16.01 4.00 -10.51
N LEU A 116 16.22 2.71 -10.77
CA LEU A 116 15.73 1.64 -9.90
C LEU A 116 16.39 1.67 -8.52
N VAL A 117 17.68 1.98 -8.42
CA VAL A 117 18.38 2.14 -7.13
C VAL A 117 17.84 3.34 -6.36
N ILE A 118 17.63 4.49 -7.02
CA ILE A 118 17.02 5.67 -6.38
C ILE A 118 15.62 5.34 -5.86
N CYS A 119 14.77 4.72 -6.68
CA CYS A 119 13.41 4.33 -6.28
C CYS A 119 13.41 3.30 -5.14
N SER A 120 14.36 2.36 -5.13
CA SER A 120 14.55 1.42 -4.02
C SER A 120 14.90 2.16 -2.73
N GLN A 121 15.80 3.15 -2.76
CA GLN A 121 16.12 3.97 -1.59
C GLN A 121 14.97 4.89 -1.17
N MET A 122 14.14 5.36 -2.11
CA MET A 122 12.90 6.08 -1.78
C MET A 122 11.92 5.19 -1.00
N LEU A 123 11.75 3.93 -1.42
CA LEU A 123 10.91 2.96 -0.72
C LEU A 123 11.45 2.66 0.68
N VAL A 124 12.75 2.39 0.79
CA VAL A 124 13.42 2.16 2.09
C VAL A 124 13.28 3.38 3.00
N GLY A 125 13.53 4.57 2.48
CA GLY A 125 13.41 5.82 3.24
C GLY A 125 11.99 6.07 3.72
N MET A 126 10.98 5.75 2.91
CA MET A 126 9.57 5.81 3.30
C MET A 126 9.27 4.85 4.46
N PHE A 127 9.77 3.61 4.42
CA PHE A 127 9.56 2.65 5.52
C PHE A 127 10.27 3.08 6.81
N ILE A 128 11.51 3.58 6.74
CA ILE A 128 12.22 4.13 7.91
C ILE A 128 11.44 5.33 8.48
N PHE A 129 10.97 6.22 7.62
CA PHE A 129 10.15 7.36 8.03
C PHE A 129 8.88 6.88 8.73
N GLU A 130 8.17 5.91 8.17
CA GLU A 130 6.94 5.36 8.74
C GLU A 130 7.16 4.71 10.12
N LEU A 131 8.26 3.96 10.27
CA LEU A 131 8.66 3.33 11.53
C LEU A 131 9.00 4.33 12.63
N THR A 132 9.60 5.47 12.28
CA THR A 132 10.08 6.46 13.25
C THR A 132 9.06 7.56 13.54
N TYR A 133 8.17 7.86 12.60
CA TYR A 133 7.21 8.96 12.72
C TYR A 133 5.86 8.53 13.29
N ARG A 134 5.37 7.31 13.00
CA ARG A 134 4.09 6.84 13.53
C ARG A 134 4.17 6.48 15.01
N VAL A 135 3.17 6.92 15.77
CA VAL A 135 3.07 6.67 17.22
C VAL A 135 2.69 5.22 17.54
N LYS A 136 1.84 4.61 16.71
CA LYS A 136 1.39 3.22 16.87
C LYS A 136 1.53 2.49 15.55
N ILE A 137 2.27 1.39 15.57
CA ILE A 137 2.47 0.50 14.43
C ILE A 137 2.24 -0.92 14.92
N SER A 138 1.55 -1.75 14.14
CA SER A 138 1.36 -3.15 14.50
C SER A 138 2.70 -3.89 14.42
N PRO A 139 2.96 -4.87 15.30
CA PRO A 139 4.20 -5.67 15.23
C PRO A 139 4.40 -6.33 13.87
N VAL A 140 3.31 -6.78 13.22
CA VAL A 140 3.34 -7.36 11.87
C VAL A 140 3.85 -6.35 10.85
N SER A 141 3.35 -5.11 10.88
CA SER A 141 3.82 -4.05 9.99
C SER A 141 5.27 -3.65 10.29
N VAL A 142 5.68 -3.64 11.56
CA VAL A 142 7.09 -3.38 11.92
C VAL A 142 8.02 -4.43 11.32
N VAL A 143 7.70 -5.72 11.50
CA VAL A 143 8.49 -6.83 10.95
C VAL A 143 8.51 -6.79 9.43
N HIS A 144 7.36 -6.52 8.79
CA HIS A 144 7.28 -6.38 7.34
C HIS A 144 8.19 -5.25 6.84
N HIS A 145 8.08 -4.03 7.38
CA HIS A 145 8.94 -2.92 6.96
C HIS A 145 10.42 -3.16 7.21
N LEU A 146 10.79 -3.70 8.38
CA LEU A 146 12.19 -4.04 8.67
C LEU A 146 12.70 -5.11 7.70
N GLY A 147 11.89 -6.14 7.43
CA GLY A 147 12.20 -7.16 6.42
C GLY A 147 12.43 -6.53 5.04
N SER A 148 11.52 -5.67 4.57
CA SER A 148 11.62 -4.98 3.29
C SER A 148 12.88 -4.13 3.20
N ILE A 149 13.21 -3.39 4.26
CA ILE A 149 14.44 -2.60 4.35
C ILE A 149 15.67 -3.51 4.22
N LEU A 150 15.75 -4.58 5.01
CA LEU A 150 16.89 -5.47 5.03
C LEU A 150 17.09 -6.19 3.69
N VAL A 151 16.01 -6.69 3.08
CA VAL A 151 16.06 -7.36 1.77
C VAL A 151 16.52 -6.39 0.68
N ALA A 152 15.97 -5.18 0.63
CA ALA A 152 16.37 -4.17 -0.36
C ALA A 152 17.85 -3.76 -0.22
N GLN A 153 18.33 -3.56 1.01
CA GLN A 153 19.74 -3.20 1.26
C GLN A 153 20.67 -4.38 0.97
N ALA A 154 20.27 -5.61 1.31
CA ALA A 154 21.03 -6.82 1.01
C ALA A 154 21.16 -7.02 -0.51
N ALA A 155 20.08 -6.89 -1.28
CA ALA A 155 20.10 -7.02 -2.74
C ALA A 155 21.09 -6.06 -3.40
N ILE A 156 21.18 -4.81 -2.93
CA ILE A 156 22.15 -3.85 -3.47
C ILE A 156 23.57 -4.18 -3.00
N THR A 157 23.75 -4.55 -1.74
CA THR A 157 25.08 -4.88 -1.19
C THR A 157 25.71 -6.07 -1.94
N ILE A 158 24.94 -7.14 -2.12
CA ILE A 158 25.36 -8.35 -2.83
C ILE A 158 25.66 -8.05 -4.31
N SER A 159 25.01 -7.04 -4.90
CA SER A 159 25.32 -6.56 -6.25
C SER A 159 26.64 -5.80 -6.35
N ILE A 160 27.02 -5.03 -5.33
CA ILE A 160 28.31 -4.34 -5.30
C ILE A 160 29.47 -5.35 -5.26
N GLU A 161 29.28 -6.45 -4.53
CA GLU A 161 30.27 -7.53 -4.42
C GLU A 161 30.30 -8.45 -5.66
N GLU A 162 29.49 -8.16 -6.69
CA GLU A 162 29.37 -8.94 -7.93
C GLU A 162 29.14 -10.44 -7.67
N GLN A 163 28.44 -10.76 -6.58
CA GLN A 163 28.13 -12.16 -6.26
C GLN A 163 27.24 -12.77 -7.34
N ARG A 164 27.37 -14.09 -7.48
CA ARG A 164 26.54 -14.89 -8.36
C ARG A 164 25.07 -14.64 -8.03
N ASP A 165 24.28 -14.34 -9.05
CA ASP A 165 22.82 -14.06 -8.98
C ASP A 165 22.39 -12.70 -8.42
N SER A 166 23.32 -11.81 -8.03
CA SER A 166 23.00 -10.51 -7.45
C SER A 166 22.04 -9.64 -8.29
N SER A 167 22.26 -9.63 -9.61
CA SER A 167 21.42 -8.92 -10.59
C SER A 167 19.99 -9.47 -10.62
N ILE A 168 19.83 -10.79 -10.50
CA ILE A 168 18.54 -11.47 -10.55
C ILE A 168 17.78 -11.25 -9.25
N GLU A 169 18.48 -11.33 -8.12
CA GLU A 169 17.90 -11.04 -6.81
C GLU A 169 17.36 -9.60 -6.76
N PHE A 170 18.08 -8.65 -7.34
CA PHE A 170 17.58 -7.29 -7.44
C PHE A 170 16.35 -7.18 -8.36
N VAL A 171 16.32 -7.87 -9.51
CA VAL A 171 15.10 -7.93 -10.35
C VAL A 171 13.93 -8.52 -9.56
N LEU A 172 14.13 -9.63 -8.85
CA LEU A 172 13.07 -10.25 -8.03
C LEU A 172 12.59 -9.30 -6.92
N CYS A 173 13.51 -8.58 -6.28
CA CYS A 173 13.20 -7.54 -5.31
C CYS A 173 12.39 -6.40 -5.93
N THR A 174 12.69 -5.97 -7.17
CA THR A 174 11.87 -4.96 -7.86
C THR A 174 10.48 -5.47 -8.23
N VAL A 175 10.32 -6.77 -8.53
CA VAL A 175 9.00 -7.38 -8.75
C VAL A 175 8.18 -7.35 -7.46
N TRP A 176 8.77 -7.76 -6.32
CA TRP A 176 8.12 -7.62 -5.01
C TRP A 176 7.75 -6.17 -4.72
N GLY A 177 8.69 -5.25 -4.91
CA GLY A 177 8.46 -3.82 -4.73
C GLY A 177 7.31 -3.31 -5.60
N ALA A 178 7.21 -3.74 -6.86
CA ALA A 178 6.12 -3.32 -7.75
C ALA A 178 4.74 -3.76 -7.24
N PHE A 179 4.61 -5.00 -6.77
CA PHE A 179 3.36 -5.49 -6.18
C PHE A 179 3.02 -4.75 -4.89
N ASP A 180 3.99 -4.52 -4.02
CA ASP A 180 3.83 -3.71 -2.80
C ASP A 180 3.32 -2.30 -3.15
N MET A 181 3.93 -1.64 -4.14
CA MET A 181 3.53 -0.30 -4.57
C MET A 181 2.09 -0.25 -5.06
N VAL A 182 1.66 -1.21 -5.88
CA VAL A 182 0.31 -1.21 -6.45
C VAL A 182 -0.74 -1.64 -5.44
N CYS A 183 -0.49 -2.74 -4.73
CA CYS A 183 -1.48 -3.39 -3.88
C CYS A 183 -1.65 -2.68 -2.55
N GLU A 184 -0.57 -2.10 -1.99
CA GLU A 184 -0.65 -1.37 -0.73
C GLU A 184 -1.01 0.11 -0.90
N PHE A 185 -1.02 0.66 -2.12
CA PHE A 185 -1.42 2.06 -2.34
C PHE A 185 -2.87 2.34 -1.93
N LEU A 186 -3.82 1.49 -2.36
CA LEU A 186 -5.23 1.67 -2.05
C LEU A 186 -5.53 1.67 -0.54
N PRO A 187 -4.94 0.78 0.28
CA PRO A 187 -4.96 0.90 1.74
C PRO A 187 -4.66 2.30 2.30
N HIS A 188 -3.63 3.00 1.82
CA HIS A 188 -3.33 4.36 2.29
C HIS A 188 -4.46 5.33 1.97
N VAL A 189 -4.97 5.28 0.73
CA VAL A 189 -6.09 6.11 0.29
C VAL A 189 -7.35 5.81 1.11
N ALA A 190 -7.62 4.53 1.37
CA ALA A 190 -8.78 4.08 2.13
C ALA A 190 -8.78 4.65 3.57
N ILE A 191 -7.62 4.64 4.23
CA ILE A 191 -7.49 5.18 5.59
C ILE A 191 -7.56 6.71 5.63
N ILE A 192 -7.06 7.41 4.61
CA ILE A 192 -7.24 8.87 4.47
C ILE A 192 -8.74 9.18 4.36
N LEU A 193 -9.43 8.54 3.42
CA LEU A 193 -10.86 8.75 3.18
C LEU A 193 -11.73 8.36 4.37
N TYR A 194 -11.33 7.32 5.13
CA TYR A 194 -11.97 6.94 6.38
C TYR A 194 -11.97 8.07 7.42
N ARG A 195 -10.87 8.82 7.52
CA ARG A 195 -10.76 9.96 8.44
C ARG A 195 -11.48 11.21 7.91
N VAL A 196 -11.59 11.36 6.59
CA VAL A 196 -12.26 12.50 5.96
C VAL A 196 -13.79 12.35 5.94
N TYR A 197 -14.31 11.12 5.87
CA TYR A 197 -15.75 10.84 5.75
C TYR A 197 -16.23 9.80 6.79
N PRO A 198 -16.05 10.04 8.10
CA PRO A 198 -16.30 9.04 9.14
C PRO A 198 -17.75 8.54 9.20
N ASP A 199 -18.72 9.40 8.86
CA ASP A 199 -20.16 9.10 8.97
C ASP A 199 -20.75 8.52 7.66
N SER A 200 -19.96 8.47 6.59
CA SER A 200 -20.42 7.97 5.28
C SER A 200 -20.31 6.45 5.20
N HIS A 201 -21.06 5.73 6.04
CA HIS A 201 -20.91 4.27 6.23
C HIS A 201 -21.05 3.45 4.94
N HIS A 202 -21.99 3.79 4.04
CA HIS A 202 -22.15 3.12 2.74
C HIS A 202 -20.91 3.25 1.85
N PHE A 203 -20.37 4.47 1.77
CA PHE A 203 -19.14 4.73 1.02
C PHE A 203 -17.96 3.97 1.62
N LEU A 204 -17.79 4.05 2.94
CA LEU A 204 -16.70 3.37 3.65
C LEU A 204 -16.80 1.83 3.54
N ALA A 205 -18.00 1.26 3.60
CA ALA A 205 -18.20 -0.17 3.39
C ALA A 205 -17.76 -0.61 1.99
N SER A 206 -18.14 0.14 0.95
CA SER A 206 -17.71 -0.14 -0.42
C SER A 206 -16.19 0.02 -0.58
N LEU A 207 -15.62 1.08 -0.01
CA LEU A 207 -14.20 1.37 -0.07
C LEU A 207 -13.34 0.28 0.58
N PHE A 208 -13.70 -0.14 1.80
CA PHE A 208 -12.96 -1.21 2.50
C PHE A 208 -13.17 -2.58 1.86
N ARG A 209 -14.33 -2.84 1.26
CA ARG A 209 -14.56 -4.04 0.45
C ARG A 209 -13.61 -4.07 -0.75
N THR A 210 -13.51 -2.96 -1.49
CA THR A 210 -12.60 -2.84 -2.64
C THR A 210 -11.15 -2.99 -2.18
N ALA A 211 -10.73 -2.30 -1.12
CA ALA A 211 -9.39 -2.43 -0.56
C ALA A 211 -9.06 -3.88 -0.18
N CYS A 212 -9.97 -4.56 0.54
CA CYS A 212 -9.82 -5.97 0.91
C CYS A 212 -9.68 -6.89 -0.30
N LEU A 213 -10.49 -6.70 -1.35
CA LEU A 213 -10.45 -7.54 -2.54
C LEU A 213 -9.16 -7.28 -3.34
N THR A 214 -8.79 -6.03 -3.52
CA THR A 214 -7.58 -5.65 -4.24
C THR A 214 -6.32 -6.13 -3.53
N THR A 215 -6.23 -6.02 -2.19
CA THR A 215 -5.07 -6.55 -1.45
C THR A 215 -5.00 -8.08 -1.51
N PHE A 216 -6.14 -8.76 -1.43
CA PHE A 216 -6.20 -10.22 -1.56
C PHE A 216 -5.74 -10.70 -2.95
N ILE A 217 -6.35 -10.15 -4.02
CA ILE A 217 -5.98 -10.47 -5.40
C ILE A 217 -4.51 -10.12 -5.63
N GLY A 218 -4.08 -8.96 -5.17
CA GLY A 218 -2.70 -8.51 -5.24
C GLY A 218 -1.71 -9.50 -4.65
N THR A 219 -1.96 -9.95 -3.42
CA THR A 219 -1.12 -10.95 -2.72
C THR A 219 -1.06 -12.28 -3.49
N VAL A 220 -2.20 -12.75 -4.02
CA VAL A 220 -2.25 -13.99 -4.80
C VAL A 220 -1.50 -13.83 -6.13
N SER A 221 -1.71 -12.73 -6.84
CA SER A 221 -1.01 -12.44 -8.10
C SER A 221 0.51 -12.29 -7.89
N GLU A 222 0.92 -11.59 -6.84
CA GLU A 222 2.33 -11.48 -6.43
C GLU A 222 2.93 -12.86 -6.18
N THR A 223 2.22 -13.71 -5.43
CA THR A 223 2.68 -15.07 -5.11
C THR A 223 2.89 -15.88 -6.38
N ILE A 224 1.92 -15.87 -7.29
CA ILE A 224 2.00 -16.60 -8.57
C ILE A 224 3.18 -16.11 -9.40
N VAL A 225 3.30 -14.80 -9.61
CA VAL A 225 4.35 -14.22 -10.46
C VAL A 225 5.73 -14.42 -9.85
N THR A 226 5.88 -14.15 -8.54
CA THR A 226 7.14 -14.36 -7.82
C THR A 226 7.58 -15.80 -7.89
N MET A 227 6.70 -16.75 -7.55
CA MET A 227 7.07 -18.17 -7.50
C MET A 227 7.28 -18.76 -8.90
N TYR A 228 6.57 -18.24 -9.90
CA TYR A 228 6.84 -18.58 -11.29
C TYR A 228 8.25 -18.13 -11.71
N LEU A 229 8.60 -16.85 -11.49
CA LEU A 229 9.94 -16.32 -11.83
C LEU A 229 11.04 -17.03 -11.04
N PHE A 230 10.83 -17.23 -9.74
CA PHE A 230 11.75 -17.95 -8.87
C PHE A 230 11.98 -19.39 -9.34
N GLY A 231 10.91 -20.09 -9.74
CA GLY A 231 10.98 -21.45 -10.30
C GLY A 231 11.72 -21.52 -11.64
N GLN A 232 11.48 -20.56 -12.55
CA GLN A 232 12.21 -20.48 -13.82
C GLN A 232 13.72 -20.29 -13.62
N LEU A 233 14.10 -19.61 -12.53
CA LEU A 233 15.48 -19.31 -12.18
C LEU A 233 16.11 -20.34 -11.23
N TRP A 234 15.41 -21.45 -10.92
CA TRP A 234 15.82 -22.45 -9.92
C TRP A 234 17.26 -22.97 -10.10
N HIS A 235 17.69 -23.17 -11.34
CA HIS A 235 19.03 -23.69 -11.62
C HIS A 235 20.15 -22.67 -11.41
N ARG A 236 19.82 -21.37 -11.42
CA ARG A 236 20.79 -20.29 -11.22
C ARG A 236 21.04 -20.04 -9.73
N TRP A 237 19.96 -19.99 -8.94
CA TRP A 237 20.03 -19.65 -7.52
C TRP A 237 21.03 -20.48 -6.70
N GLU A 238 21.81 -19.78 -5.90
CA GLU A 238 22.54 -20.38 -4.80
C GLU A 238 21.61 -21.04 -3.76
N LEU A 239 22.15 -21.99 -3.00
CA LEU A 239 21.38 -22.75 -2.00
C LEU A 239 20.82 -21.85 -0.90
N SER A 240 21.55 -20.80 -0.51
CA SER A 240 21.10 -19.79 0.46
C SER A 240 19.79 -19.14 0.02
N PHE A 241 19.71 -18.64 -1.22
CA PHE A 241 18.50 -18.04 -1.78
C PHE A 241 17.37 -19.05 -2.01
N LYS A 242 17.70 -20.30 -2.37
CA LYS A 242 16.70 -21.39 -2.45
C LYS A 242 15.95 -21.63 -1.13
N ILE A 243 16.58 -21.32 -0.01
CA ILE A 243 16.00 -21.48 1.33
C ILE A 243 15.40 -20.17 1.83
N ALA A 244 16.16 -19.07 1.75
CA ALA A 244 15.76 -17.78 2.30
C ALA A 244 14.57 -17.16 1.57
N THR A 245 14.58 -17.18 0.23
CA THR A 245 13.55 -16.51 -0.59
C THR A 245 12.14 -17.09 -0.34
N PRO A 246 11.91 -18.42 -0.29
CA PRO A 246 10.59 -18.95 0.06
C PRO A 246 10.15 -18.64 1.50
N ILE A 247 11.06 -18.68 2.47
CA ILE A 247 10.75 -18.35 3.87
C ILE A 247 10.32 -16.89 3.99
N LEU A 248 11.10 -15.98 3.39
CA LEU A 248 10.76 -14.56 3.33
C LEU A 248 9.42 -14.36 2.64
N HIS A 249 9.18 -15.01 1.50
CA HIS A 249 7.92 -14.86 0.79
C HIS A 249 6.72 -15.29 1.64
N ILE A 250 6.79 -16.43 2.32
CA ILE A 250 5.71 -16.88 3.23
C ILE A 250 5.46 -15.85 4.34
N ALA A 251 6.52 -15.31 4.94
CA ALA A 251 6.40 -14.30 5.99
C ALA A 251 5.74 -13.01 5.49
N PHE A 252 6.11 -12.56 4.28
CA PHE A 252 5.57 -11.36 3.66
C PHE A 252 4.11 -11.55 3.25
N SER A 253 3.77 -12.68 2.60
CA SER A 253 2.38 -13.01 2.27
C SER A 253 1.51 -13.08 3.52
N ALA A 254 2.01 -13.66 4.62
CA ALA A 254 1.29 -13.70 5.89
C ALA A 254 1.01 -12.29 6.44
N ALA A 255 1.97 -11.36 6.31
CA ALA A 255 1.79 -9.96 6.68
C ALA A 255 0.74 -9.25 5.80
N GLN A 256 0.76 -9.47 4.49
CA GLN A 256 -0.23 -8.91 3.56
C GLN A 256 -1.63 -9.49 3.78
N PHE A 257 -1.75 -10.79 4.07
CA PHE A 257 -3.01 -11.42 4.47
C PHE A 257 -3.54 -10.86 5.80
N HIS A 258 -2.65 -10.55 6.75
CA HIS A 258 -3.05 -9.87 7.97
C HIS A 258 -3.65 -8.48 7.67
N GLY A 259 -3.05 -7.71 6.76
CA GLY A 259 -3.60 -6.45 6.27
C GLY A 259 -4.98 -6.63 5.63
N THR A 260 -5.13 -7.62 4.75
CA THR A 260 -6.41 -7.98 4.11
C THR A 260 -7.48 -8.30 5.16
N ARG A 261 -7.15 -9.05 6.21
CA ARG A 261 -8.07 -9.38 7.31
C ARG A 261 -8.52 -8.13 8.07
N ILE A 262 -7.64 -7.14 8.27
CA ILE A 262 -8.00 -5.87 8.90
C ILE A 262 -9.04 -5.13 8.04
N PHE A 263 -8.83 -5.02 6.73
CA PHE A 263 -9.80 -4.36 5.85
C PHE A 263 -11.13 -5.09 5.78
N TYR A 264 -11.12 -6.42 5.78
CA TYR A 264 -12.34 -7.22 5.92
C TYR A 264 -13.09 -6.89 7.22
N ALA A 265 -12.39 -6.84 8.36
CA ALA A 265 -13.01 -6.47 9.63
C ALA A 265 -13.58 -5.05 9.63
N MET A 266 -12.88 -4.09 9.02
CA MET A 266 -13.37 -2.72 8.86
C MET A 266 -14.61 -2.65 7.96
N TRP A 267 -14.63 -3.39 6.85
CA TRP A 267 -15.80 -3.50 5.97
C TRP A 267 -17.01 -4.07 6.73
N LYS A 268 -16.85 -5.20 7.42
CA LYS A 268 -17.93 -5.81 8.22
C LYS A 268 -18.43 -4.88 9.34
N LYS A 269 -17.54 -4.09 9.94
CA LYS A 269 -17.93 -3.07 10.92
C LYS A 269 -18.83 -2.01 10.30
N GLN A 270 -18.50 -1.49 9.12
CA GLN A 270 -19.34 -0.50 8.44
C GLN A 270 -20.70 -1.07 8.02
N GLU A 271 -20.75 -2.31 7.53
CA GLU A 271 -22.03 -2.98 7.23
C GLU A 271 -22.93 -3.13 8.46
N ARG A 272 -22.32 -3.39 9.63
CA ARG A 272 -23.08 -3.48 10.88
C ARG A 272 -23.68 -2.13 11.26
N LEU A 273 -22.92 -1.04 11.16
CA LEU A 273 -23.41 0.32 11.46
C LEU A 273 -24.56 0.72 10.52
N ILE A 274 -24.50 0.36 9.25
CA ILE A 274 -25.60 0.59 8.29
C ILE A 274 -26.88 -0.14 8.73
N ARG A 275 -26.75 -1.40 9.18
CA ARG A 275 -27.91 -2.18 9.66
C ARG A 275 -28.49 -1.60 10.94
N GLU A 276 -27.65 -1.25 11.90
CA GLU A 276 -28.06 -0.64 13.17
C GLU A 276 -28.80 0.69 12.93
N ALA A 277 -28.33 1.53 12.00
CA ALA A 277 -29.00 2.77 11.63
C ALA A 277 -30.38 2.52 11.00
N ALA A 278 -30.48 1.58 10.06
CA ALA A 278 -31.74 1.23 9.41
C ALA A 278 -32.78 0.63 10.38
N ASP A 279 -32.34 -0.11 11.40
CA ASP A 279 -33.21 -0.68 12.42
C ASP A 279 -33.72 0.40 13.39
N LEU A 280 -32.90 1.42 13.71
CA LEU A 280 -33.32 2.57 14.51
C LEU A 280 -34.38 3.43 13.79
N GLU A 281 -34.20 3.70 12.50
CA GLU A 281 -35.19 4.44 11.68
C GLU A 281 -36.54 3.70 11.65
N LYS A 282 -36.53 2.39 11.39
CA LYS A 282 -37.76 1.57 11.43
C LYS A 282 -38.41 1.52 12.82
N GLY A 283 -37.62 1.59 13.89
CA GLY A 283 -38.11 1.65 15.25
C GLY A 283 -38.85 2.95 15.54
N GLN A 284 -38.30 4.09 15.08
CA GLN A 284 -38.94 5.41 15.23
C GLN A 284 -40.23 5.52 14.42
N ASP A 285 -40.26 5.03 13.17
CA ASP A 285 -41.46 5.03 12.33
C ASP A 285 -42.61 4.22 12.97
N LYS A 286 -42.29 3.08 13.59
CA LYS A 286 -43.29 2.29 14.33
C LYS A 286 -43.84 3.02 15.55
N VAL A 287 -42.99 3.74 16.29
CA VAL A 287 -43.43 4.53 17.45
C VAL A 287 -44.34 5.68 17.01
N ILE A 288 -43.96 6.40 15.95
CA ILE A 288 -44.77 7.51 15.40
C ILE A 288 -46.11 7.01 14.87
N SER A 289 -46.12 5.89 14.12
CA SER A 289 -47.36 5.27 13.64
C SER A 289 -48.26 4.84 14.81
N SER A 290 -47.69 4.20 15.85
CA SER A 290 -48.48 3.77 17.01
C SER A 290 -49.03 4.94 17.83
N ALA A 291 -48.29 6.05 17.94
CA ALA A 291 -48.77 7.25 18.62
C ALA A 291 -49.91 7.94 17.85
N HIS A 292 -49.82 7.98 16.51
CA HIS A 292 -50.88 8.51 15.66
C HIS A 292 -52.17 7.70 15.75
N ASP A 293 -52.07 6.36 15.71
CA ASP A 293 -53.23 5.46 15.86
C ASP A 293 -53.89 5.59 17.25
N SER A 294 -53.09 5.88 18.29
CA SER A 294 -53.59 6.11 19.65
C SER A 294 -54.37 7.42 19.77
N GLU A 295 -53.87 8.51 19.17
CA GLU A 295 -54.56 9.82 19.18
C GLU A 295 -55.84 9.82 18.35
N GLU A 296 -55.90 9.10 17.22
CA GLU A 296 -57.14 8.93 16.45
C GLU A 296 -58.19 8.10 17.20
N SER A 297 -57.76 7.06 17.93
CA SER A 297 -58.66 6.28 18.78
C SER A 297 -59.25 7.10 19.94
N GLU A 298 -58.48 8.03 20.53
CA GLU A 298 -59.00 8.91 21.60
C GLU A 298 -59.95 9.99 21.06
N ARG A 299 -59.69 10.55 19.87
CA ARG A 299 -60.59 11.54 19.24
C ARG A 299 -61.90 10.93 18.74
N GLY A 300 -61.90 9.66 18.33
CA GLY A 300 -63.12 8.95 17.90
C GLY A 300 -64.09 8.63 19.04
N VAL A 301 -63.60 8.52 20.29
CA VAL A 301 -64.44 8.25 21.47
C VAL A 301 -65.05 9.54 22.03
N GLY A 302 -64.36 10.68 21.94
CA GLY A 302 -64.86 11.97 22.43
C GLY A 302 -66.05 12.55 21.64
N SER A 303 -66.22 12.21 20.36
CA SER A 303 -67.34 12.72 19.54
C SER A 303 -68.65 11.96 19.71
N MET A 304 -68.70 10.91 20.53
CA MET A 304 -69.91 10.10 20.73
C MET A 304 -70.69 10.47 22.02
N GLU A 305 -70.10 11.26 22.93
CA GLU A 305 -70.76 11.70 24.18
C GLU A 305 -71.55 13.02 24.07
N GLU A 306 -71.49 13.76 22.96
CA GLU A 306 -72.17 15.07 22.81
C GLU A 306 -73.55 15.04 22.11
N VAL A 307 -74.14 13.87 21.85
CA VAL A 307 -75.43 13.77 21.10
C VAL A 307 -76.66 13.53 22.01
N HIS A 308 -76.51 13.53 23.33
CA HIS A 308 -77.65 13.43 24.25
C HIS A 308 -77.62 14.50 25.36
N ALA A 309 -78.01 15.72 25.00
CA ALA A 309 -78.52 16.73 25.93
C ALA A 309 -79.56 17.62 25.23
#